data_AF-A0A1I0CH92-F1
#
_entry.id   AF-A0A1I0CH92-F1
#
_cell.length_a   1.000
_cell.length_b   1.000
_cell.length_c   1.000
_cell.angle_alpha   90.00
_cell.angle_beta   90.00
_cell.angle_gamma   90.00
#
_symmetry.space_group_name_H-M   'P 1'
#
loop_
_entity.id
_entity.type
_entity.pdbx_description
1 polymer ?
#
loop_
_entity_poly.entity_id
_entity_poly.type
_entity_poly.pdbx_seq_one_letter_code
_entity_poly.pdbx_strand_id
1 'polypeptide(L)' 'MWTNNQSVIQTYTTFHTENAWANISGLGWRKIRTGNKDGITNTFALLCAAKANGRSVNVYIVDNLIERVYLN' A
#
# COMPACT_ATOMS: atom_id res chain seq x y z
N MET A 1 5.84 -11.95 2.03
CA MET A 1 4.68 -12.85 2.23
C MET A 1 3.39 -12.12 1.86
N TRP A 2 2.36 -12.86 1.42
CA TRP A 2 1.02 -12.31 1.19
C TRP A 2 0.28 -12.17 2.51
N THR A 3 -0.33 -11.01 2.73
CA THR A 3 -1.30 -10.77 3.80
C THR A 3 -2.61 -10.32 3.17
N ASN A 4 -3.65 -11.12 3.37
CA ASN A 4 -4.89 -11.03 2.60
C ASN A 4 -6.02 -10.35 3.40
N ASN A 5 -7.00 -9.84 2.66
CA ASN A 5 -8.24 -9.24 3.18
C ASN A 5 -8.00 -8.16 4.25
N GLN A 6 -7.02 -7.28 4.02
CA GLN A 6 -6.68 -6.22 4.96
C GLN A 6 -7.37 -4.92 4.60
N SER A 7 -7.82 -4.20 5.63
CA SER A 7 -8.33 -2.83 5.47
C SER A 7 -7.18 -1.82 5.45
N VAL A 8 -7.27 -0.85 4.55
CA VAL A 8 -6.39 0.32 4.54
C VAL A 8 -6.97 1.34 5.53
N ILE A 9 -6.20 1.68 6.57
CA ILE A 9 -6.63 2.62 7.60
C ILE A 9 -6.37 4.06 7.15
N GLN A 10 -5.16 4.32 6.65
CA GLN A 10 -4.70 5.63 6.18
C GLN A 10 -3.66 5.46 5.07
N THR A 11 -3.51 6.49 4.24
CA THR A 11 -2.47 6.61 3.22
C THR A 11 -1.73 7.93 3.42
N TYR A 12 -0.44 7.96 3.15
CA TYR A 12 0.41 9.15 3.28
C TYR A 12 1.43 9.19 2.15
N THR A 13 1.63 10.36 1.56
CA THR A 13 2.68 10.54 0.55
C THR A 13 3.25 11.95 0.57
N THR A 14 4.50 12.09 0.15
CA THR A 14 5.13 13.37 -0.20
C THR A 14 5.88 13.25 -1.51
N PHE A 15 6.12 14.37 -2.19
CA PHE A 15 6.79 14.38 -3.50
C PHE A 15 8.27 13.97 -3.46
N HIS A 16 8.85 13.81 -2.26
CA HIS A 16 10.23 13.41 -2.08
C HIS A 16 10.44 11.92 -2.32
N THR A 17 11.65 11.56 -2.76
CA THR A 17 12.29 10.22 -2.79
C THR A 17 11.36 9.01 -2.63
N GLU A 18 10.38 8.88 -3.54
CA GLU A 18 9.48 7.72 -3.59
C GLU A 18 8.80 7.46 -2.23
N ASN A 19 8.33 8.53 -1.59
CA ASN A 19 7.87 8.51 -0.22
C ASN A 19 6.36 8.32 -0.12
N ALA A 20 5.90 7.11 -0.39
CA ALA A 20 4.50 6.71 -0.25
C ALA A 20 4.34 5.60 0.80
N TRP A 21 3.30 5.70 1.62
CA TRP A 21 3.05 4.85 2.77
C TRP A 21 1.56 4.51 2.90
N ALA A 22 1.29 3.36 3.47
CA ALA A 22 -0.05 2.99 3.92
C ALA A 22 -0.02 2.37 5.31
N ASN A 23 -1.01 2.74 6.13
CA ASN A 23 -1.29 2.12 7.40
C ASN A 23 -2.30 1.00 7.16
N ILE A 24 -1.86 -0.25 7.30
CA ILE A 24 -2.68 -1.43 7.06
C ILE A 24 -3.12 -2.00 8.42
N SER A 25 -4.39 -2.34 8.54
CA SER A 25 -4.94 -2.91 9.78
C SER A 25 -4.12 -4.11 10.26
N GLY A 26 -3.78 -4.14 11.55
CA GLY A 26 -2.96 -5.21 12.14
C GLY A 26 -1.47 -5.24 11.74
N LEU A 27 -1.04 -4.46 10.74
CA LEU A 27 0.36 -4.38 10.29
C LEU A 27 1.00 -3.02 10.56
N GLY A 28 0.20 -1.96 10.74
CA GLY A 28 0.68 -0.61 10.91
C GLY A 28 1.22 0.01 9.62
N TRP A 29 2.09 1.01 9.76
CA TRP A 29 2.66 1.73 8.63
C TRP A 29 3.67 0.89 7.86
N ARG A 30 3.51 0.86 6.53
CA ARG A 30 4.43 0.23 5.58
C ARG A 30 4.71 1.19 4.44
N LYS A 31 5.99 1.34 4.09
CA LYS A 31 6.41 2.11 2.92
C LYS A 31 6.20 1.26 1.67
N ILE A 32 5.80 1.90 0.58
CA ILE A 32 5.67 1.28 -0.73
C ILE A 32 7.03 1.33 -1.43
N ARG A 33 7.50 0.18 -1.93
CA ARG A 33 8.71 0.06 -2.74
C ARG A 33 8.50 -1.03 -3.76
N THR A 34 8.42 -0.65 -5.04
CA THR A 34 8.16 -1.58 -6.15
C THR A 34 9.34 -1.72 -7.11
N GLY A 35 10.42 -0.97 -6.87
CA GLY A 35 11.59 -0.87 -7.78
C GLY A 35 11.40 0.10 -8.95
N ASN A 36 10.22 0.72 -9.12
CA ASN A 36 9.94 1.71 -10.16
C ASN A 36 8.91 2.75 -9.68
N LYS A 37 9.15 4.04 -9.99
CA LYS A 37 8.28 5.17 -9.66
C LYS A 37 6.81 4.94 -10.07
N ASP A 38 6.57 4.39 -11.26
CA ASP A 38 5.21 4.13 -11.73
C ASP A 38 4.52 3.06 -10.88
N GLY A 39 5.26 2.03 -10.48
CA GLY A 39 4.73 1.00 -9.59
C GLY A 39 4.33 1.55 -8.22
N ILE A 40 5.10 2.51 -7.68
CA ILE A 40 4.75 3.18 -6.42
C ILE A 40 3.47 3.99 -6.58
N THR A 41 3.37 4.81 -7.63
CA THR A 41 2.19 5.65 -7.89
C THR A 41 0.93 4.80 -8.08
N ASN A 42 1.01 3.74 -8.89
CA ASN A 42 -0.13 2.84 -9.14
C ASN A 42 -0.55 2.09 -7.86
N THR A 43 0.41 1.59 -7.09
CA THR A 43 0.15 0.91 -5.81
C THR A 43 -0.49 1.87 -4.81
N PHE A 44 0.02 3.11 -4.72
CA PHE A 44 -0.51 4.14 -3.84
C PHE A 44 -1.94 4.54 -4.24
N ALA A 45 -2.20 4.75 -5.53
CA ALA A 45 -3.53 5.07 -6.05
C ALA A 45 -4.54 3.97 -5.73
N LEU A 46 -4.16 2.69 -5.86
CA LEU A 46 -5.01 1.56 -5.50
C LEU A 46 -5.34 1.54 -4.00
N LEU A 47 -4.35 1.78 -3.14
CA LEU A 47 -4.55 1.85 -1.68
C LEU A 47 -5.47 3.02 -1.28
N CYS A 48 -5.32 4.17 -1.93
CA CYS A 48 -6.25 5.30 -1.76
C CYS A 48 -7.68 4.94 -2.18
N ALA A 49 -7.84 4.28 -3.34
CA ALA A 49 -9.14 3.84 -3.81
C ALA A 49 -9.78 2.81 -2.86
N ALA A 50 -9.00 1.85 -2.35
CA ALA A 50 -9.47 0.89 -1.36
C ALA A 50 -9.98 1.58 -0.08
N LYS A 51 -9.21 2.53 0.45
CA LYS A 51 -9.61 3.31 1.62
C LYS A 51 -10.90 4.11 1.37
N ALA A 52 -10.96 4.84 0.27
CA ALA A 52 -12.09 5.71 -0.06
C ALA A 52 -13.40 4.94 -0.26
N ASN A 53 -13.31 3.69 -0.71
CA ASN A 53 -14.48 2.85 -0.99
C ASN A 53 -14.74 1.77 0.08
N GLY A 54 -13.99 1.76 1.18
CA GLY A 54 -14.15 0.74 2.23
C GLY A 54 -13.88 -0.70 1.75
N ARG A 55 -13.05 -0.88 0.72
CA ARG A 55 -12.68 -2.20 0.18
C ARG A 55 -11.41 -2.72 0.85
N SER A 56 -11.32 -4.05 0.96
CA SER A 56 -10.11 -4.70 1.43
C SER A 56 -9.12 -4.94 0.30
N VAL A 57 -7.85 -5.10 0.67
CA VAL A 57 -6.74 -5.39 -0.24
C VAL A 57 -5.98 -6.63 0.20
N ASN A 58 -5.31 -7.25 -0.75
CA ASN A 58 -4.27 -8.22 -0.48
C ASN A 58 -2.92 -7.56 -0.77
N VAL A 59 -2.01 -7.60 0.20
CA VAL A 59 -0.70 -6.94 0.14
C VAL A 59 0.42 -7.98 0.15
N TYR A 60 1.39 -7.81 -0.74
CA TYR A 60 2.63 -8.58 -0.71
C TYR A 60 3.73 -7.76 -0.05
N ILE A 61 4.25 -8.28 1.07
CA ILE A 61 5.23 -7.59 1.90
C ILE A 61 6.60 -8.26 1.81
N VAL A 62 7.63 -7.47 1.52
CA VAL A 62 9.05 -7.88 1.50
C VAL A 62 9.84 -6.89 2.36
N ASP A 63 10.65 -7.39 3.29
CA ASP A 63 11.46 -6.55 4.19
C ASP A 63 10.70 -5.40 4.86
N ASN A 64 9.47 -5.68 5.30
CA ASN A 64 8.57 -4.71 5.91
C ASN A 64 8.08 -3.58 4.97
N LEU A 65 8.14 -3.79 3.66
CA LEU A 65 7.72 -2.87 2.61
C LEU A 65 6.61 -3.50 1.76
N ILE A 66 5.70 -2.67 1.24
CA ILE A 66 4.68 -3.10 0.28
C ILE A 66 5.32 -3.09 -1.12
N GLU A 67 5.39 -4.27 -1.75
CA GLU A 67 5.86 -4.40 -3.14
C GLU A 67 4.72 -4.51 -4.14
N ARG A 68 3.61 -5.16 -3.76
CA ARG A 68 2.46 -5.42 -4.65
C ARG A 68 1.18 -5.35 -3.86
N VAL A 69 0.12 -4.94 -4.53
CA VAL A 69 -1.23 -4.91 -3.96
C VAL A 69 -2.25 -5.24 -5.05
N TYR A 70 -3.34 -5.87 -4.66
CA TYR A 70 -4.55 -5.93 -5.49
C TYR A 70 -5.80 -5.82 -4.62
N LEU A 71 -6.86 -5.29 -5.21
CA LEU A 71 -8.18 -5.14 -4.59
C LEU A 71 -8.92 -6.48 -4.57
N ASN A 72 -9.68 -6.72 -3.49
CA ASN A 72 -10.79 -7.68 -3.50
C ASN A 72 -12.03 -7.02 -4.07
#